data_AF-A0A139SWB5-F1
#
_entry.id   AF-A0A139SWB5-F1
#
_cell.length_a   1.000
_cell.length_b   1.000
_cell.length_c   1.000
_cell.angle_alpha   90.00
_cell.angle_beta   90.00
_cell.angle_gamma   90.00
#
_symmetry.space_group_name_H-M   'P 1'
#
loop_
_entity.id
_entity.type
_entity.pdbx_description
1 polymer ?
#
loop_
_entity_poly.entity_id
_entity_poly.type
_entity_poly.pdbx_seq_one_letter_code
_entity_poly.pdbx_strand_id
1 'polypeptide(L)'
;MQAEQARRENDERLLRLYSSPEDVDRVKQSKLREFDALIEKTENQLSPINDKLAYLHDKLAAIRRDRKAADDPDLAQEISQLKTEQRKLQALLAQYKSQRLKVASEFDDEQARLVELLSGSAS
;
A
#
# COMPACT_ATOMS: atom_id res chain seq x y z
N MET A 1 -17.11 13.91 -28.23
CA MET A 1 -16.02 13.48 -29.16
C MET A 1 -14.79 13.01 -28.41
N GLN A 2 -14.11 13.82 -27.59
CA GLN A 2 -12.89 13.39 -26.86
C GLN A 2 -13.09 12.19 -25.92
N ALA A 3 -14.16 12.19 -25.10
CA ALA A 3 -14.42 11.09 -24.16
C ALA A 3 -14.74 9.76 -24.86
N GLU A 4 -15.33 9.80 -26.06
CA GLU A 4 -15.66 8.61 -26.83
C GLU A 4 -14.43 8.06 -27.55
N GLN A 5 -13.56 8.95 -28.03
CA GLN A 5 -12.27 8.57 -28.60
C GLN A 5 -11.36 7.93 -27.55
N ALA A 6 -11.26 8.50 -26.35
CA ALA A 6 -10.50 7.92 -25.25
C ALA A 6 -10.99 6.52 -24.85
N ARG A 7 -12.31 6.28 -24.90
CA ARG A 7 -12.89 4.94 -24.66
C ARG A 7 -12.47 3.94 -25.74
N ARG A 8 -12.58 4.30 -27.02
CA ARG A 8 -12.18 3.41 -28.12
C ARG A 8 -10.69 3.07 -28.06
N GLU A 9 -9.84 4.05 -27.78
CA GLU A 9 -8.40 3.83 -27.61
C GLU A 9 -8.10 2.88 -26.43
N ASN A 10 -8.86 2.98 -25.35
CA ASN A 10 -8.76 2.06 -24.21
C ASN A 10 -9.23 0.65 -24.57
N ASP A 11 -10.36 0.50 -25.27
CA ASP A 11 -10.89 -0.78 -25.73
C ASP A 11 -9.91 -1.50 -26.66
N GLU A 12 -9.35 -0.77 -27.64
CA GLU A 12 -8.31 -1.28 -28.54
C GLU A 12 -7.03 -1.66 -27.79
N ARG A 13 -6.71 -0.95 -26.70
CA ARG A 13 -5.59 -1.33 -25.83
C ARG A 13 -5.88 -2.64 -25.11
N LEU A 14 -7.07 -2.80 -24.52
CA LEU A 14 -7.45 -4.01 -23.78
C LEU A 14 -7.41 -5.25 -24.68
N LEU A 15 -8.00 -5.17 -25.88
CA LEU A 15 -8.01 -6.27 -26.85
C LEU A 15 -6.61 -6.64 -27.39
N ARG A 16 -5.66 -5.70 -27.37
CA ARG A 16 -4.26 -5.98 -27.73
C ARG A 16 -3.45 -6.59 -26.58
N LEU A 17 -3.73 -6.19 -25.35
CA LEU A 17 -2.99 -6.64 -24.17
C LEU A 17 -3.46 -8.02 -23.67
N TYR A 18 -4.75 -8.31 -23.80
CA TYR A 18 -5.38 -9.49 -23.22
C TYR A 18 -6.17 -10.25 -24.27
N SER A 19 -5.88 -11.54 -24.38
CA SER A 19 -6.62 -12.44 -25.29
C SER A 19 -7.85 -13.04 -24.62
N SER A 20 -7.89 -13.02 -23.28
CA SER A 20 -8.99 -13.57 -22.48
C SER A 20 -9.17 -12.79 -21.17
N PRO A 21 -10.38 -12.78 -20.57
CA PRO A 21 -10.62 -12.23 -19.24
C PRO A 21 -9.76 -12.87 -18.15
N GLU A 22 -9.34 -14.12 -18.33
CA GLU A 22 -8.45 -14.84 -17.42
C GLU A 22 -7.02 -14.28 -17.43
N ASP A 23 -6.56 -13.71 -18.55
CA ASP A 23 -5.24 -13.07 -18.61
C ASP A 23 -5.21 -11.80 -17.75
N VAL A 24 -6.32 -11.04 -17.73
CA VAL A 24 -6.47 -9.86 -16.86
C VAL A 24 -6.38 -10.27 -15.40
N ASP A 25 -7.06 -11.34 -15.00
CA ASP A 25 -7.04 -11.83 -13.61
C ASP A 25 -5.64 -12.30 -13.20
N ARG A 26 -4.90 -12.98 -14.09
CA ARG A 26 -3.52 -13.39 -13.81
C ARG A 26 -2.61 -12.19 -13.55
N VAL A 27 -2.72 -11.15 -14.39
CA VAL A 27 -1.93 -9.91 -14.23
C VAL A 27 -2.35 -9.17 -12.96
N LYS A 28 -3.66 -9.09 -12.68
CA LYS A 28 -4.21 -8.55 -11.43
C LYS A 28 -3.59 -9.27 -10.22
N GLN A 29 -3.67 -10.59 -10.16
CA GLN A 29 -3.12 -11.37 -9.05
C GLN A 29 -1.62 -11.15 -8.86
N SER A 30 -0.84 -11.13 -9.95
CA SER A 30 0.58 -10.81 -9.89
C SER A 30 0.81 -9.43 -9.28
N LYS A 31 0.05 -8.43 -9.73
CA LYS A 31 0.21 -7.06 -9.25
C LYS A 31 -0.21 -6.89 -7.79
N LEU A 32 -1.27 -7.56 -7.36
CA LEU A 32 -1.70 -7.55 -5.96
C LEU A 32 -0.66 -8.22 -5.05
N ARG A 33 -0.02 -9.30 -5.50
CA ARG A 33 1.09 -9.94 -4.75
C ARG A 33 2.29 -9.02 -4.56
N GLU A 34 2.62 -8.19 -5.55
CA GLU A 34 3.68 -7.17 -5.39
C GLU A 34 3.33 -6.18 -4.28
N PHE A 35 2.09 -5.68 -4.24
CA PHE A 35 1.64 -4.81 -3.16
C PHE A 35 1.60 -5.50 -1.80
N ASP A 36 1.15 -6.76 -1.75
CA ASP A 36 1.13 -7.57 -0.53
C ASP A 36 2.55 -7.74 0.04
N ALA A 37 3.54 -8.01 -0.81
CA ALA A 37 4.94 -8.09 -0.40
C ALA A 37 5.48 -6.73 0.13
N LEU A 38 5.10 -5.61 -0.47
CA LEU A 38 5.48 -4.27 0.01
C LEU A 38 4.83 -3.92 1.35
N ILE A 39 3.57 -4.29 1.52
CA ILE A 39 2.81 -4.15 2.77
C ILE A 39 3.49 -4.96 3.87
N GLU A 40 3.71 -6.25 3.65
CA GLU A 40 4.36 -7.16 4.61
C GLU A 40 5.75 -6.65 4.99
N LYS A 41 6.56 -6.24 4.01
CA LYS A 41 7.89 -5.67 4.27
C LYS A 41 7.81 -4.43 5.16
N THR A 42 6.86 -3.53 4.89
CA THR A 42 6.70 -2.30 5.65
C THR A 42 6.20 -2.58 7.08
N GLU A 43 5.30 -3.55 7.24
CA GLU A 43 4.82 -4.01 8.56
C GLU A 43 5.96 -4.64 9.38
N ASN A 44 6.78 -5.48 8.74
CA ASN A 44 7.97 -6.08 9.37
C ASN A 44 9.02 -5.03 9.78
N GLN A 45 9.15 -3.92 9.04
CA GLN A 45 10.01 -2.81 9.42
C GLN A 45 9.41 -1.97 10.56
N LEU A 46 8.09 -1.84 10.63
CA LEU A 46 7.39 -1.05 11.64
C LEU A 46 7.36 -1.75 13.01
N SER A 47 7.27 -3.08 13.04
CA SER A 47 7.20 -3.86 14.30
C SER A 47 8.32 -3.54 15.29
N PRO A 48 9.63 -3.67 14.94
CA PRO A 48 10.70 -3.41 15.90
C PRO A 48 10.76 -1.94 16.37
N ILE A 49 10.29 -0.98 15.55
CA ILE A 49 10.18 0.43 15.95
C ILE A 49 9.12 0.60 17.03
N ASN A 50 7.97 -0.07 16.90
CA ASN A 50 6.92 -0.04 17.91
C ASN A 50 7.40 -0.64 19.24
N ASP A 51 8.07 -1.79 19.19
CA ASP A 51 8.60 -2.46 20.38
C ASP A 51 9.62 -1.58 21.10
N LYS A 52 10.52 -0.96 20.33
CA LYS A 52 11.52 -0.04 20.86
C LYS A 52 10.88 1.21 21.47
N LEU A 53 9.88 1.80 20.82
CA LEU A 53 9.15 2.95 21.37
C LEU A 53 8.45 2.61 22.68
N ALA A 54 7.82 1.43 22.79
CA ALA A 54 7.19 0.97 24.02
C ALA A 54 8.23 0.85 25.16
N TYR A 55 9.35 0.17 24.87
CA TYR A 55 10.45 0.02 25.84
C TYR A 55 11.01 1.38 26.31
N LEU A 56 11.27 2.32 25.39
CA LEU A 56 11.79 3.64 25.76
C LEU A 56 10.78 4.46 26.57
N HIS A 57 9.49 4.33 26.28
CA HIS A 57 8.44 4.98 27.05
C HIS A 57 8.35 4.43 28.50
N ASP A 58 8.47 3.12 28.69
CA ASP A 58 8.52 2.50 30.01
C ASP A 58 9.75 2.95 30.80
N LYS A 59 10.93 2.97 30.16
CA LYS A 59 12.17 3.48 30.77
C LYS A 59 12.02 4.94 31.21
N LEU A 60 11.44 5.79 30.37
CA LEU A 60 11.20 7.20 30.69
C LEU A 60 10.21 7.34 31.87
N ALA A 61 9.17 6.50 31.93
CA ALA A 61 8.22 6.50 33.04
C ALA A 61 8.89 6.09 34.36
N ALA A 62 9.78 5.10 34.34
CA ALA A 62 10.56 4.69 35.51
C ALA A 62 11.47 5.83 36.01
N ILE A 63 12.23 6.48 35.12
CA ILE A 63 13.10 7.63 35.47
C ILE A 63 12.28 8.74 36.15
N ARG A 64 11.11 9.07 35.60
CA ARG A 64 10.22 10.10 36.15
C ARG A 64 9.69 9.76 37.55
N ARG A 65 9.43 8.48 37.84
CA ARG A 65 8.94 8.02 39.16
C ARG A 65 10.01 8.14 40.24
N ASP A 66 11.27 7.86 39.89
CA ASP A 66 12.38 7.85 40.85
C ASP A 66 12.86 9.25 41.27
N ARG A 67 12.22 10.33 40.76
CA ARG A 67 12.57 11.75 41.00
C ARG A 67 14.06 12.07 40.83
N LYS A 68 14.82 11.22 40.13
CA LYS A 68 16.13 11.60 39.60
C LYS A 68 15.87 12.64 38.53
N ALA A 69 16.69 13.71 38.57
CA ALA A 69 16.53 14.93 37.79
C ALA A 69 16.02 14.66 36.37
N ALA A 70 15.01 15.43 36.03
CA ALA A 70 14.30 15.43 34.76
C ALA A 70 15.26 15.45 33.57
N ASP A 71 14.78 14.79 32.51
CA ASP A 71 15.26 14.87 31.14
C ASP A 71 16.59 14.17 30.87
N ASP A 72 16.48 12.93 30.39
CA ASP A 72 17.52 12.29 29.59
C ASP A 72 17.32 12.76 28.13
N PRO A 73 18.10 13.75 27.66
CA PRO A 73 17.91 14.34 26.33
C PRO A 73 18.18 13.33 25.21
N ASP A 74 19.07 12.36 25.44
CA ASP A 74 19.39 11.32 24.47
C ASP A 74 18.18 10.39 24.28
N LEU A 75 17.50 10.01 25.38
CA LEU A 75 16.24 9.27 25.31
C LEU A 75 15.14 10.04 24.57
N ALA A 76 15.00 11.33 24.85
CA ALA A 76 14.00 12.18 24.19
C ALA A 76 14.28 12.29 22.67
N GLN A 77 15.55 12.43 22.29
CA GLN A 77 15.98 12.46 20.91
C GLN A 77 15.73 11.12 20.19
N GLU A 78 16.08 9.99 20.81
CA GLU A 78 15.85 8.64 20.26
C GLU A 78 14.35 8.39 20.01
N ILE A 79 13.50 8.72 20.99
CA ILE A 79 12.03 8.63 20.85
C ILE A 79 11.53 9.49 19.69
N SER A 80 12.02 10.72 19.56
CA SER A 80 11.61 11.64 18.49
C SER A 80 11.97 11.11 17.09
N GLN A 81 13.17 10.56 16.94
CA GLN A 81 13.64 9.94 15.70
C GLN A 81 12.79 8.72 15.34
N LEU A 82 12.58 7.81 16.29
CA LEU A 82 11.76 6.60 16.07
C LEU A 82 10.31 6.95 15.74
N LYS A 83 9.71 7.95 16.38
CA LYS A 83 8.36 8.42 16.04
C LYS A 83 8.28 9.01 14.64
N THR A 84 9.34 9.68 14.19
CA THR A 84 9.41 10.20 12.81
C THR A 84 9.45 9.08 11.80
N GLU A 85 10.26 8.05 12.05
CA GLU A 85 10.32 6.88 11.18
C GLU A 85 9.02 6.07 11.20
N GLN A 86 8.43 5.86 12.38
CA GLN A 86 7.12 5.22 12.55
C GLN A 86 6.05 5.90 11.67
N ARG A 87 5.96 7.24 11.73
CA ARG A 87 4.99 8.00 10.91
C ARG A 87 5.21 7.83 9.41
N LYS A 88 6.47 7.82 8.96
CA LYS A 88 6.80 7.61 7.53
C LYS A 88 6.36 6.23 7.07
N LEU A 89 6.69 5.18 7.83
CA LEU A 89 6.30 3.82 7.49
C LEU A 89 4.77 3.62 7.56
N GLN A 90 4.09 4.23 8.52
CA GLN A 90 2.62 4.21 8.59
C GLN A 90 1.98 4.90 7.37
N ALA A 91 2.50 6.05 6.94
CA ALA A 91 2.02 6.73 5.75
C ALA A 91 2.25 5.89 4.49
N LEU A 92 3.42 5.27 4.38
CA LEU A 92 3.76 4.38 3.26
C LEU A 92 2.85 3.13 3.24
N LEU A 93 2.60 2.52 4.39
CA LEU A 93 1.70 1.39 4.53
C LEU A 93 0.28 1.74 4.08
N ALA A 94 -0.23 2.90 4.53
CA ALA A 94 -1.55 3.39 4.12
C ALA A 94 -1.61 3.64 2.61
N GLN A 95 -0.54 4.21 2.03
CA GLN A 95 -0.41 4.43 0.60
C GLN A 95 -0.46 3.10 -0.17
N TYR A 96 0.33 2.08 0.22
CA TYR A 96 0.32 0.78 -0.45
C TYR A 96 -1.02 0.07 -0.34
N LYS A 97 -1.67 0.10 0.83
CA LYS A 97 -3.02 -0.46 1.01
C LYS A 97 -4.05 0.22 0.10
N SER A 98 -4.00 1.55 0.00
CA SER A 98 -4.87 2.32 -0.90
C SER A 98 -4.59 2.01 -2.38
N GLN A 99 -3.32 1.98 -2.79
CA GLN A 99 -2.94 1.66 -4.16
C GLN A 99 -3.34 0.23 -4.55
N ARG A 100 -3.19 -0.74 -3.64
CA ARG A 100 -3.64 -2.11 -3.85
C ARG A 100 -5.14 -2.19 -4.15
N LEU A 101 -5.96 -1.49 -3.37
CA LEU A 101 -7.42 -1.45 -3.57
C LEU A 101 -7.78 -0.75 -4.89
N LYS A 102 -7.14 0.38 -5.18
CA LYS A 102 -7.35 1.11 -6.43
C LYS A 102 -7.03 0.23 -7.64
N VAL A 103 -5.86 -0.41 -7.64
CA VAL A 103 -5.43 -1.30 -8.72
C VAL A 103 -6.35 -2.50 -8.86
N ALA A 104 -6.82 -3.09 -7.75
CA ALA A 104 -7.79 -4.18 -7.81
C ALA A 104 -9.07 -3.75 -8.54
N SER A 105 -9.61 -2.58 -8.19
CA SER A 105 -10.81 -2.03 -8.84
C SER A 105 -10.58 -1.71 -10.32
N GLU A 106 -9.43 -1.13 -10.67
CA GLU A 106 -9.09 -0.83 -12.07
C GLU A 106 -9.04 -2.10 -12.91
N PHE A 107 -8.44 -3.18 -12.40
CA PHE A 107 -8.44 -4.47 -13.09
C PHE A 107 -9.83 -5.11 -13.18
N ASP A 108 -10.68 -4.95 -12.16
CA ASP A 108 -12.06 -5.42 -12.21
C ASP A 108 -12.87 -4.71 -13.30
N ASP A 109 -12.69 -3.40 -13.45
CA ASP A 109 -13.30 -2.61 -14.52
C ASP A 109 -12.76 -3.03 -15.90
N GLU A 110 -11.44 -3.22 -16.03
CA GLU A 110 -10.81 -3.69 -17.28
C GLU A 110 -11.31 -5.09 -17.67
N GLN A 111 -11.46 -6.00 -16.71
CA GLN A 111 -11.97 -7.35 -16.94
C GLN A 111 -13.42 -7.32 -17.40
N ALA A 112 -14.29 -6.57 -16.70
CA ALA A 112 -15.69 -6.41 -17.09
C ALA A 112 -15.81 -5.82 -18.50
N ARG A 113 -14.99 -4.81 -18.81
CA ARG A 113 -14.97 -4.21 -20.14
C ARG A 113 -14.50 -5.18 -21.22
N LEU A 114 -13.48 -5.98 -20.95
CA LEU A 114 -12.99 -6.98 -21.89
C LEU A 114 -14.05 -8.05 -22.18
N VAL A 115 -14.81 -8.49 -21.17
CA VAL A 115 -15.93 -9.43 -21.34
C VAL A 115 -16.98 -8.85 -22.29
N GLU A 116 -17.37 -7.58 -22.11
CA GLU A 116 -18.31 -6.91 -23.02
C GLU A 116 -17.78 -6.87 -24.46
N LEU A 117 -16.50 -6.52 -24.65
CA LEU A 117 -15.87 -6.40 -25.96
C LEU A 117 -15.78 -7.76 -26.68
N LEU A 118 -15.41 -8.82 -25.97
CA LEU A 118 -15.31 -10.17 -26.54
C LEU A 118 -16.69 -10.81 -26.81
N SER A 119 -17.70 -10.48 -26.00
CA SER A 119 -19.07 -10.96 -26.20
C SER A 119 -19.78 -10.20 -27.32
N GLY A 120 -19.52 -8.90 -27.46
CA GLY A 120 -20.09 -8.04 -28.50
C GLY A 120 -19.38 -8.09 -29.85
N SER A 121 -18.14 -8.61 -29.91
CA SER A 121 -17.44 -8.87 -31.17
C SER A 121 -17.79 -10.22 -31.81
N ALA A 122 -18.55 -11.07 -31.10
CA ALA A 122 -19.02 -12.38 -31.57
C ALA A 122 -20.41 -12.34 -32.23
N SER A 123 -20.97 -11.15 -32.49
CA SER A 123 -22.25 -10.93 -33.20
C SER A 123 -22.02 -10.19 -34.51
#